data_AF-A0A2V6XV25-F1
#
_entry.id   AF-A0A2V6XV25-F1
#
_cell.length_a   1.000
_cell.length_b   1.000
_cell.length_c   1.000
_cell.angle_alpha   90.00
_cell.angle_beta   90.00
_cell.angle_gamma   90.00
#
_symmetry.space_group_name_H-M   'P 1'
#
loop_
_entity.id
_entity.type
_entity.pdbx_description
1 polymer ?
#
loop_
_entity_poly.entity_id
_entity_poly.type
_entity_poly.pdbx_seq_one_letter_code
_entity_poly.pdbx_strand_id
1 'polypeptide(L)'
;MNSMTVLGPRTNTCRALVLASSLALLSSLGPWATAVEAWWTPPPSPSCGSSTFPATGQTTSYPPTLKMTDAPVRDDGVVQAGGALRYQNNGDGTITDLNTRLMWEQKIRDIVTAKGNHDVTLTFPWDSAAPTIWDWLEQVNTEGGTGLGGFNDWRIPNKKELESIVDAGTFNPAVDVAFNNNPGMLATCSVAECSLTASSYYWSASTLASNPADAWVVNFFFGEVGVLAKTAPTFVRAVRGGCVP
;
A
#
# COMPACT_ATOMS: atom_id res chain seq x y z
N MET A 1 80.16 30.70 13.45
CA MET A 1 80.48 29.86 12.28
C MET A 1 80.08 28.44 12.62
N ASN A 2 79.37 27.74 11.72
CA ASN A 2 79.00 26.31 11.76
C ASN A 2 78.07 25.92 12.94
N SER A 3 77.17 24.92 12.85
CA SER A 3 76.82 24.02 11.74
C SER A 3 75.32 23.68 11.73
N MET A 4 74.82 23.15 10.60
CA MET A 4 73.61 22.30 10.54
C MET A 4 73.95 20.89 11.11
N THR A 5 73.09 19.89 11.28
CA THR A 5 71.74 19.52 10.75
C THR A 5 71.04 18.66 11.85
N VAL A 6 69.89 17.97 11.76
CA VAL A 6 68.92 17.58 10.70
C VAL A 6 67.50 17.48 11.31
N LEU A 7 66.46 17.19 10.52
CA LEU A 7 65.10 16.84 11.02
C LEU A 7 64.76 15.36 10.76
N GLY A 8 64.03 14.75 11.70
CA GLY A 8 63.46 13.39 11.63
C GLY A 8 62.10 13.31 12.36
N PRO A 9 61.20 12.38 11.99
CA PRO A 9 59.76 12.58 12.17
C PRO A 9 59.18 12.19 13.55
N ARG A 10 58.01 12.75 13.85
CA ARG A 10 57.15 12.42 15.00
C ARG A 10 56.09 11.39 14.63
N THR A 11 55.67 10.57 15.59
CA THR A 11 54.25 10.18 15.78
C THR A 11 54.00 9.84 17.25
N ASN A 12 52.90 10.37 17.82
CA ASN A 12 52.45 10.13 19.20
C ASN A 12 51.01 9.61 19.18
N THR A 13 50.74 8.53 19.91
CA THR A 13 49.59 8.25 20.83
C THR A 13 49.67 6.76 21.21
N CYS A 14 49.84 6.36 22.48
CA CYS A 14 49.03 6.52 23.71
C CYS A 14 48.15 5.29 24.01
N ARG A 15 48.06 4.93 25.29
CA ARG A 15 47.62 3.61 25.79
C ARG A 15 46.11 3.51 26.04
N ALA A 16 45.61 2.28 26.05
CA ALA A 16 44.25 1.92 26.46
C ALA A 16 44.12 1.67 27.98
N LEU A 17 42.88 1.70 28.48
CA LEU A 17 42.40 1.08 29.73
C LEU A 17 40.91 0.71 29.49
N VAL A 18 40.53 -0.57 29.46
CA VAL A 18 39.97 -1.39 30.57
C VAL A 18 38.44 -1.25 30.76
N LEU A 19 37.77 -2.40 30.85
CA LEU A 19 36.34 -2.57 31.11
C LEU A 19 35.98 -2.34 32.59
N ALA A 20 34.75 -1.89 32.84
CA ALA A 20 34.10 -2.03 34.15
C ALA A 20 32.62 -2.36 33.96
N SER A 21 32.17 -3.45 34.57
CA SER A 21 30.75 -3.84 34.64
C SER A 21 30.18 -3.43 35.99
N SER A 22 29.03 -2.77 36.01
CA SER A 22 28.29 -2.45 37.24
C SER A 22 26.80 -2.66 37.06
N LEU A 23 26.24 -3.66 37.74
CA LEU A 23 24.80 -3.80 37.95
C LEU A 23 24.42 -3.00 39.21
N ALA A 24 23.47 -2.08 39.11
CA ALA A 24 23.02 -1.24 40.23
C ALA A 24 21.49 -1.29 40.38
N LEU A 25 21.00 -1.16 41.61
CA LEU A 25 19.60 -1.42 41.98
C LEU A 25 18.62 -0.35 41.46
N LEU A 26 17.37 -0.78 41.27
CA LEU A 26 16.23 0.13 41.20
C LEU A 26 15.98 0.76 42.58
N SER A 27 15.79 2.08 42.61
CA SER A 27 15.00 2.74 43.66
C SER A 27 14.28 3.99 43.12
N SER A 28 12.96 4.00 43.27
CA SER A 28 12.06 5.17 43.22
C SER A 28 12.23 6.19 42.07
N LEU A 29 11.50 5.96 40.97
CA LEU A 29 10.74 7.04 40.30
C LEU A 29 9.33 6.55 39.94
N GLY A 30 8.37 7.48 39.96
CA GLY A 30 6.94 7.23 39.71
C GLY A 30 6.55 7.18 38.22
N PRO A 31 5.27 6.89 37.92
CA PRO A 31 4.87 6.35 36.61
C PRO A 31 4.60 7.41 35.53
N TRP A 32 5.60 8.22 35.18
CA TRP A 32 5.52 9.20 34.07
C TRP A 32 6.65 9.06 33.04
N ALA A 33 6.97 7.82 32.66
CA ALA A 33 7.65 7.58 31.39
C ALA A 33 6.66 7.92 30.26
N THR A 34 6.82 9.10 29.64
CA THR A 34 5.91 9.60 28.60
C THR A 34 5.95 8.70 27.37
N ALA A 35 4.84 8.06 27.04
CA ALA A 35 4.68 7.22 25.85
C ALA A 35 4.58 8.07 24.57
N VAL A 36 5.70 8.67 24.17
CA VAL A 36 5.82 9.58 23.00
C VAL A 36 7.02 9.19 22.13
N GLU A 37 7.22 7.89 21.91
CA GLU A 37 8.19 7.39 20.91
C GLU A 37 7.81 6.00 20.33
N ALA A 38 6.56 5.57 20.50
CA ALA A 38 6.02 4.30 20.00
C ALA A 38 5.19 4.45 18.70
N TRP A 39 5.51 5.47 17.89
CA TRP A 39 4.81 5.72 16.63
C TRP A 39 5.54 5.07 15.45
N TRP A 40 4.91 4.06 14.86
CA TRP A 40 5.03 3.70 13.44
C TRP A 40 6.44 3.34 12.90
N THR A 41 7.11 2.37 13.53
CA THR A 41 8.01 1.48 12.75
C THR A 41 7.17 0.32 12.20
N PRO A 42 6.78 0.30 10.91
CA PRO A 42 6.17 -0.89 10.35
C PRO A 42 7.18 -2.05 10.40
N PRO A 43 6.74 -3.30 10.62
CA PRO A 43 7.65 -4.44 10.61
C PRO A 43 8.36 -4.53 9.25
N PRO A 44 9.66 -4.86 9.20
CA PRO A 44 10.38 -4.95 7.94
C PRO A 44 9.74 -6.02 7.05
N SER A 45 9.35 -5.64 5.84
CA SER A 45 8.73 -6.55 4.87
C SER A 45 9.60 -7.80 4.68
N PRO A 46 9.05 -9.02 4.87
CA PRO A 46 9.82 -10.24 4.70
C PRO A 46 10.28 -10.39 3.24
N SER A 47 11.51 -10.83 3.04
CA SER A 47 12.07 -11.05 1.69
C SER A 47 11.49 -12.33 1.07
N CYS A 48 10.45 -12.16 0.27
CA CYS A 48 9.69 -13.28 -0.31
C CYS A 48 10.23 -13.68 -1.68
N GLY A 49 11.04 -14.74 -1.72
CA GLY A 49 11.59 -15.35 -2.95
C GLY A 49 10.58 -16.04 -3.89
N SER A 50 9.33 -15.57 -3.89
CA SER A 50 8.24 -15.96 -4.79
C SER A 50 7.21 -14.84 -4.97
N SER A 51 7.62 -13.59 -4.74
CA SER A 51 6.86 -12.40 -5.15
C SER A 51 7.17 -12.07 -6.62
N THR A 52 6.18 -11.55 -7.34
CA THR A 52 6.30 -11.23 -8.78
C THR A 52 5.68 -9.87 -9.04
N PHE A 53 6.26 -9.09 -9.94
CA PHE A 53 5.57 -7.89 -10.46
C PHE A 53 4.31 -8.35 -11.23
N PRO A 54 3.10 -7.81 -10.93
CA PRO A 54 1.89 -8.26 -11.60
C PRO A 54 1.86 -7.83 -13.08
N ALA A 55 1.28 -8.68 -13.91
CA ALA A 55 0.87 -8.30 -15.27
C ALA A 55 -0.37 -7.40 -15.22
N THR A 56 -0.62 -6.63 -16.27
CA THR A 56 -1.73 -5.66 -16.33
C THR A 56 -3.13 -6.27 -16.37
N GLY A 57 -3.24 -7.60 -16.54
CA GLY A 57 -4.50 -8.30 -16.80
C GLY A 57 -4.98 -8.26 -18.25
N GLN A 58 -4.36 -7.45 -19.12
CA GLN A 58 -4.72 -7.38 -20.54
C GLN A 58 -4.37 -8.68 -21.28
N THR A 59 -5.41 -9.37 -21.76
CA THR A 59 -5.27 -10.64 -22.51
C THR A 59 -5.65 -10.55 -24.00
N THR A 60 -6.23 -9.41 -24.42
CA THR A 60 -6.57 -9.14 -25.83
C THR A 60 -5.55 -8.20 -26.45
N SER A 61 -5.08 -8.53 -27.64
CA SER A 61 -4.08 -7.78 -28.39
C SER A 61 -4.70 -6.85 -29.43
N TYR A 62 -4.15 -5.65 -29.54
CA TYR A 62 -4.50 -4.58 -30.48
C TYR A 62 -3.23 -4.07 -31.20
N PRO A 63 -2.51 -4.94 -31.94
CA PRO A 63 -1.11 -4.70 -32.28
C PRO A 63 -0.97 -3.74 -33.48
N PRO A 64 -0.22 -2.63 -33.35
CA PRO A 64 0.10 -1.77 -34.50
C PRO A 64 1.13 -2.44 -35.42
N THR A 65 1.19 -2.05 -36.70
CA THR A 65 2.16 -2.58 -37.67
C THR A 65 3.44 -1.73 -37.75
N LEU A 66 4.57 -2.40 -37.99
CA LEU A 66 5.86 -1.75 -38.23
C LEU A 66 5.92 -1.14 -39.65
N LYS A 67 6.02 0.19 -39.74
CA LYS A 67 6.03 0.98 -41.00
C LYS A 67 7.09 0.60 -42.07
N MET A 68 8.02 -0.31 -41.76
CA MET A 68 9.09 -0.74 -42.67
C MET A 68 8.96 -2.21 -43.11
N THR A 69 8.13 -3.00 -42.44
CA THR A 69 8.02 -4.47 -42.66
C THR A 69 6.58 -4.99 -42.59
N ASP A 70 5.61 -4.13 -42.26
CA ASP A 70 4.20 -4.42 -41.98
C ASP A 70 3.93 -5.50 -40.93
N ALA A 71 4.97 -5.98 -40.24
CA ALA A 71 4.87 -6.97 -39.17
C ALA A 71 4.19 -6.38 -37.92
N PRO A 72 3.36 -7.16 -37.20
CA PRO A 72 2.71 -6.70 -35.98
C PRO A 72 3.72 -6.51 -34.85
N VAL A 73 3.62 -5.38 -34.16
CA VAL A 73 4.31 -5.13 -32.89
C VAL A 73 3.61 -5.93 -31.80
N ARG A 74 4.36 -6.68 -31.00
CA ARG A 74 3.81 -7.34 -29.80
C ARG A 74 3.50 -6.29 -28.74
N ASP A 75 2.22 -6.10 -28.46
CA ASP A 75 1.68 -5.31 -27.35
C ASP A 75 1.45 -6.19 -26.12
N ASP A 76 0.96 -5.60 -25.03
CA ASP A 76 0.86 -6.29 -23.74
C ASP A 76 -0.15 -7.45 -23.77
N GLY A 77 -1.22 -7.36 -24.58
CA GLY A 77 -2.11 -8.50 -24.85
C GLY A 77 -1.41 -9.75 -25.40
N VAL A 78 -0.26 -9.62 -26.08
CA VAL A 78 0.59 -10.74 -26.53
C VAL A 78 1.73 -11.07 -25.57
N VAL A 79 2.28 -10.06 -24.90
CA VAL A 79 3.47 -10.22 -24.04
C VAL A 79 3.10 -10.69 -22.64
N GLN A 80 2.02 -10.13 -22.06
CA GLN A 80 1.47 -10.44 -20.73
C GLN A 80 2.56 -10.45 -19.65
N ALA A 81 3.35 -9.38 -19.61
CA ALA A 81 4.58 -9.33 -18.81
C ALA A 81 4.28 -9.22 -17.31
N GLY A 82 4.64 -10.26 -16.55
CA GLY A 82 4.53 -10.30 -15.09
C GLY A 82 3.91 -11.60 -14.58
N GLY A 83 3.55 -11.62 -13.30
CA GLY A 83 2.66 -12.65 -12.75
C GLY A 83 1.22 -12.33 -13.12
N ALA A 84 0.50 -13.26 -13.75
CA ALA A 84 -0.92 -13.09 -14.03
C ALA A 84 -1.68 -12.69 -12.75
N LEU A 85 -2.66 -11.78 -12.86
CA LEU A 85 -3.46 -11.32 -11.72
C LEU A 85 -4.08 -12.52 -11.01
N ARG A 86 -3.85 -12.63 -9.70
CA ARG A 86 -4.25 -13.82 -8.94
C ARG A 86 -4.45 -13.51 -7.47
N TYR A 87 -5.71 -13.53 -7.06
CA TYR A 87 -6.14 -13.19 -5.71
C TYR A 87 -6.77 -14.40 -5.02
N GLN A 88 -6.81 -14.34 -3.69
CA GLN A 88 -7.48 -15.31 -2.84
C GLN A 88 -8.37 -14.54 -1.85
N ASN A 89 -9.69 -14.70 -1.94
CA ASN A 89 -10.58 -14.30 -0.86
C ASN A 89 -10.36 -15.27 0.32
N ASN A 90 -10.13 -14.71 1.52
CA ASN A 90 -9.79 -15.48 2.71
C ASN A 90 -11.04 -15.88 3.55
N GLY A 91 -12.23 -15.34 3.23
CA GLY A 91 -13.50 -15.62 3.92
C GLY A 91 -13.72 -14.83 5.22
N ASP A 92 -12.81 -13.92 5.56
CA ASP A 92 -12.72 -13.18 6.82
C ASP A 92 -12.90 -11.65 6.66
N GLY A 93 -13.29 -11.20 5.46
CA GLY A 93 -13.30 -9.78 5.09
C GLY A 93 -12.00 -9.29 4.42
N THR A 94 -11.11 -10.20 4.03
CA THR A 94 -9.83 -9.85 3.37
C THR A 94 -9.56 -10.64 2.09
N ILE A 95 -8.76 -10.05 1.19
CA ILE A 95 -8.34 -10.61 -0.09
C ILE A 95 -6.80 -10.58 -0.18
N THR A 96 -6.15 -11.73 -0.31
CA THR A 96 -4.70 -11.83 -0.51
C THR A 96 -4.34 -11.72 -1.99
N ASP A 97 -3.47 -10.78 -2.36
CA ASP A 97 -2.76 -10.75 -3.64
C ASP A 97 -1.60 -11.76 -3.60
N LEU A 98 -1.61 -12.75 -4.50
CA LEU A 98 -0.63 -13.82 -4.50
C LEU A 98 0.69 -13.46 -5.22
N ASN A 99 0.72 -12.36 -5.97
CA ASN A 99 1.90 -11.81 -6.65
C ASN A 99 2.71 -10.92 -5.69
N THR A 100 2.06 -9.97 -5.01
CA THR A 100 2.75 -9.01 -4.10
C THR A 100 2.78 -9.46 -2.62
N ARG A 101 1.90 -10.41 -2.25
CA ARG A 101 1.61 -10.79 -0.85
C ARG A 101 1.04 -9.66 0.01
N LEU A 102 0.49 -8.62 -0.62
CA LEU A 102 -0.39 -7.68 0.04
C LEU A 102 -1.71 -8.37 0.40
N MET A 103 -2.27 -8.01 1.55
CA MET A 103 -3.62 -8.38 1.94
C MET A 103 -4.48 -7.11 1.94
N TRP A 104 -5.61 -7.18 1.27
CA TRP A 104 -6.51 -6.08 0.99
C TRP A 104 -7.81 -6.21 1.77
N GLU A 105 -8.37 -5.08 2.19
CA GLU A 105 -9.74 -5.01 2.69
C GLU A 105 -10.72 -5.46 1.59
N GLN A 106 -11.62 -6.37 1.94
CA GLN A 106 -12.82 -6.64 1.16
C GLN A 106 -13.88 -5.58 1.50
N LYS A 107 -14.36 -4.85 0.48
CA LYS A 107 -15.48 -3.92 0.65
C LYS A 107 -16.80 -4.67 0.57
N ILE A 108 -17.81 -4.17 1.28
CA ILE A 108 -19.20 -4.65 1.28
C ILE A 108 -20.12 -3.58 0.66
N ARG A 109 -21.37 -3.94 0.38
CA ARG A 109 -22.43 -2.98 0.07
C ARG A 109 -23.44 -3.04 1.20
N ASP A 110 -23.47 -2.00 2.01
CA ASP A 110 -24.43 -1.84 3.08
C ASP A 110 -25.62 -1.01 2.61
N ILE A 111 -26.81 -1.61 2.75
CA ILE A 111 -28.10 -1.03 2.35
C ILE A 111 -28.87 -0.44 3.54
N VAL A 112 -28.34 -0.55 4.77
CA VAL A 112 -28.95 0.08 5.96
C VAL A 112 -28.59 1.56 6.06
N THR A 113 -29.33 2.31 6.87
CA THR A 113 -29.16 3.76 7.05
C THR A 113 -27.88 4.18 7.77
N ALA A 114 -27.19 3.26 8.43
CA ALA A 114 -25.92 3.49 9.13
C ALA A 114 -24.85 2.57 8.53
N LYS A 115 -24.11 3.10 7.55
CA LYS A 115 -23.11 2.35 6.76
C LYS A 115 -21.95 1.88 7.62
N GLY A 116 -21.68 0.57 7.63
CA GLY A 116 -20.45 0.02 8.21
C GLY A 116 -19.17 0.47 7.48
N ASN A 117 -18.03 0.41 8.17
CA ASN A 117 -16.72 0.95 7.74
C ASN A 117 -16.20 0.44 6.38
N HIS A 118 -16.68 -0.72 5.92
CA HIS A 118 -16.29 -1.34 4.65
C HIS A 118 -17.30 -1.07 3.52
N ASP A 119 -18.31 -0.22 3.71
CA ASP A 119 -19.25 0.10 2.63
C ASP A 119 -18.54 0.79 1.44
N VAL A 120 -18.79 0.25 0.24
CA VAL A 120 -18.20 0.70 -1.02
C VAL A 120 -18.48 2.17 -1.36
N THR A 121 -19.49 2.80 -0.76
CA THR A 121 -19.83 4.22 -1.03
C THR A 121 -19.16 5.22 -0.09
N LEU A 122 -18.37 4.75 0.90
CA LEU A 122 -17.66 5.64 1.82
C LEU A 122 -16.54 6.40 1.11
N THR A 123 -16.51 7.71 1.36
CA THR A 123 -15.47 8.64 0.88
C THR A 123 -15.06 9.55 2.03
N PHE A 124 -13.78 9.87 2.11
CA PHE A 124 -13.23 10.74 3.15
C PHE A 124 -12.22 11.73 2.53
N PRO A 125 -12.04 12.92 3.09
CA PRO A 125 -10.89 13.75 2.82
C PRO A 125 -9.62 13.11 3.41
N TRP A 126 -8.46 13.46 2.86
CA TRP A 126 -7.16 13.13 3.47
C TRP A 126 -6.84 14.07 4.63
N ASP A 127 -7.14 15.36 4.46
CA ASP A 127 -6.81 16.44 5.39
C ASP A 127 -8.01 17.40 5.47
N SER A 128 -8.66 17.48 6.63
CA SER A 128 -9.77 18.39 6.89
C SER A 128 -10.08 18.53 8.39
N ALA A 129 -10.98 19.44 8.75
CA ALA A 129 -11.52 19.55 10.11
C ALA A 129 -12.64 18.54 10.46
N ALA A 130 -13.01 17.68 9.51
CA ALA A 130 -13.92 16.54 9.67
C ALA A 130 -13.14 15.21 9.53
N PRO A 131 -13.70 14.06 9.98
CA PRO A 131 -13.02 12.77 9.93
C PRO A 131 -12.46 12.43 8.54
N THR A 132 -11.21 11.95 8.54
CA THR A 132 -10.37 11.73 7.37
C THR A 132 -10.16 10.24 7.09
N ILE A 133 -9.38 9.93 6.05
CA ILE A 133 -8.87 8.57 5.79
C ILE A 133 -8.10 7.98 6.98
N TRP A 134 -7.55 8.81 7.87
CA TRP A 134 -6.77 8.37 9.03
C TRP A 134 -7.67 7.96 10.20
N ASP A 135 -8.70 8.75 10.50
CA ASP A 135 -9.72 8.42 11.51
C ASP A 135 -10.53 7.17 11.11
N TRP A 136 -10.77 6.98 9.81
CA TRP A 136 -11.34 5.75 9.27
C TRP A 136 -10.40 4.55 9.42
N LEU A 137 -9.10 4.72 9.16
CA LEU A 137 -8.10 3.66 9.29
C LEU A 137 -7.93 3.22 10.76
N GLU A 138 -8.01 4.13 11.73
CA GLU A 138 -7.99 3.78 13.15
C GLU A 138 -9.18 2.88 13.53
N GLN A 139 -10.37 3.15 12.97
CA GLN A 139 -11.56 2.30 13.18
C GLN A 139 -11.36 0.90 12.58
N VAL A 140 -10.79 0.77 11.37
CA VAL A 140 -10.48 -0.53 10.74
C VAL A 140 -9.42 -1.34 11.54
N ASN A 141 -8.52 -0.65 12.24
CA ASN A 141 -7.52 -1.28 13.11
C ASN A 141 -8.04 -1.62 14.53
N THR A 142 -9.19 -1.09 14.94
CA THR A 142 -9.73 -1.25 16.31
C THR A 142 -11.07 -2.00 16.36
N GLU A 143 -11.74 -2.23 15.23
CA GLU A 143 -13.00 -2.97 15.15
C GLU A 143 -12.93 -4.37 15.79
N GLY A 144 -14.00 -4.77 16.47
CA GLY A 144 -14.05 -6.02 17.24
C GLY A 144 -13.06 -6.11 18.42
N GLY A 145 -12.21 -5.11 18.65
CA GLY A 145 -11.06 -5.18 19.55
C GLY A 145 -9.83 -5.93 18.97
N THR A 146 -9.88 -6.33 17.70
CA THR A 146 -8.80 -7.06 17.01
C THR A 146 -8.39 -6.47 15.66
N GLY A 147 -9.21 -5.56 15.11
CA GLY A 147 -9.11 -5.06 13.74
C GLY A 147 -9.60 -6.05 12.68
N LEU A 148 -9.78 -5.56 11.45
CA LEU A 148 -10.34 -6.32 10.32
C LEU A 148 -9.56 -7.62 10.06
N GLY A 149 -10.28 -8.74 9.90
CA GLY A 149 -9.71 -10.08 9.72
C GLY A 149 -8.96 -10.62 10.96
N GLY A 150 -9.05 -9.94 12.11
CA GLY A 150 -8.21 -10.22 13.28
C GLY A 150 -6.84 -9.56 13.22
N PHE A 151 -6.67 -8.51 12.42
CA PHE A 151 -5.42 -7.80 12.20
C PHE A 151 -5.55 -6.28 12.42
N ASN A 152 -4.53 -5.67 13.03
CA ASN A 152 -4.51 -4.26 13.43
C ASN A 152 -3.27 -3.48 12.93
N ASP A 153 -2.63 -4.00 11.87
CA ASP A 153 -1.51 -3.40 11.13
C ASP A 153 -1.94 -2.92 9.72
N TRP A 154 -3.21 -2.56 9.56
CA TRP A 154 -3.74 -1.97 8.33
C TRP A 154 -3.23 -0.55 8.12
N ARG A 155 -3.02 -0.21 6.85
CA ARG A 155 -2.52 1.08 6.38
C ARG A 155 -3.24 1.51 5.09
N ILE A 156 -3.21 2.80 4.80
CA ILE A 156 -3.55 3.30 3.47
C ILE A 156 -2.44 2.83 2.48
N PRO A 157 -2.79 2.25 1.32
CA PRO A 157 -1.83 1.78 0.32
C PRO A 157 -1.03 2.93 -0.30
N ASN A 158 0.27 2.76 -0.57
CA ASN A 158 1.00 3.71 -1.42
C ASN A 158 0.56 3.57 -2.89
N LYS A 159 0.84 4.55 -3.76
CA LYS A 159 0.24 4.55 -5.11
C LYS A 159 0.55 3.28 -5.91
N LYS A 160 1.77 2.72 -5.79
CA LYS A 160 2.17 1.51 -6.50
C LYS A 160 1.40 0.26 -6.07
N GLU A 161 0.84 0.25 -4.86
CA GLU A 161 0.03 -0.84 -4.35
C GLU A 161 -1.41 -0.73 -4.87
N LEU A 162 -1.96 0.48 -5.00
CA LEU A 162 -3.24 0.65 -5.71
C LEU A 162 -3.09 0.35 -7.21
N GLU A 163 -1.98 0.76 -7.83
CA GLU A 163 -1.61 0.40 -9.21
C GLU A 163 -1.49 -1.12 -9.37
N SER A 164 -1.02 -1.86 -8.35
CA SER A 164 -0.82 -3.32 -8.43
C SER A 164 -2.11 -4.14 -8.41
N ILE A 165 -3.28 -3.51 -8.15
CA ILE A 165 -4.60 -4.16 -8.20
C ILE A 165 -5.50 -3.64 -9.33
N VAL A 166 -4.97 -2.78 -10.21
CA VAL A 166 -5.67 -2.39 -11.45
C VAL A 166 -5.63 -3.56 -12.45
N ASP A 167 -6.77 -3.82 -13.07
CA ASP A 167 -6.88 -4.72 -14.22
C ASP A 167 -7.23 -3.91 -15.48
N ALA A 168 -6.26 -3.77 -16.39
CA ALA A 168 -6.41 -3.11 -17.69
C ALA A 168 -7.09 -4.01 -18.75
N GLY A 169 -7.48 -5.23 -18.39
CA GLY A 169 -8.44 -6.06 -19.15
C GLY A 169 -9.91 -5.71 -18.87
N THR A 170 -10.21 -4.97 -17.79
CA THR A 170 -11.57 -4.54 -17.42
C THR A 170 -11.67 -3.02 -17.27
N PHE A 171 -12.90 -2.51 -17.16
CA PHE A 171 -13.19 -1.10 -16.89
C PHE A 171 -14.56 -0.96 -16.21
N ASN A 172 -14.75 0.14 -15.49
CA ASN A 172 -15.99 0.44 -14.74
C ASN A 172 -16.54 -0.72 -13.86
N PRO A 173 -15.79 -1.21 -12.85
CA PRO A 173 -14.42 -0.84 -12.53
C PRO A 173 -13.32 -1.69 -13.21
N ALA A 174 -12.11 -1.14 -13.30
CA ALA A 174 -10.89 -1.76 -13.83
C ALA A 174 -10.17 -2.57 -12.74
N VAL A 175 -10.72 -3.72 -12.37
CA VAL A 175 -10.27 -4.55 -11.24
C VAL A 175 -10.68 -6.02 -11.43
N ASP A 176 -9.86 -6.94 -10.91
CA ASP A 176 -10.11 -8.37 -10.98
C ASP A 176 -11.44 -8.82 -10.32
N VAL A 177 -12.04 -9.89 -10.86
CA VAL A 177 -13.30 -10.49 -10.37
C VAL A 177 -13.27 -10.93 -8.91
N ALA A 178 -12.11 -11.13 -8.28
CA ALA A 178 -12.01 -11.39 -6.84
C ALA A 178 -12.54 -10.22 -5.98
N PHE A 179 -12.65 -9.02 -6.53
CA PHE A 179 -13.27 -7.87 -5.88
C PHE A 179 -14.81 -7.83 -6.04
N ASN A 180 -15.42 -8.81 -6.72
CA ASN A 180 -16.87 -9.03 -6.80
C ASN A 180 -17.43 -9.64 -5.52
N ASN A 181 -17.80 -8.79 -4.55
CA ASN A 181 -18.19 -9.21 -3.20
C ASN A 181 -19.62 -8.80 -2.81
N ASN A 182 -20.49 -8.52 -3.80
CA ASN A 182 -21.86 -8.03 -3.60
C ASN A 182 -22.78 -9.09 -2.94
N PRO A 183 -23.21 -8.93 -1.67
CA PRO A 183 -24.00 -9.95 -0.99
C PRO A 183 -25.38 -10.11 -1.61
N GLY A 184 -25.73 -11.34 -2.02
CA GLY A 184 -27.06 -11.67 -2.57
C GLY A 184 -27.21 -11.55 -4.09
N MET A 185 -26.12 -11.30 -4.84
CA MET A 185 -26.12 -11.41 -6.30
C MET A 185 -25.87 -12.85 -6.81
N LEU A 186 -25.98 -13.04 -8.12
CA LEU A 186 -25.77 -14.31 -8.82
C LEU A 186 -24.36 -14.89 -8.55
N ALA A 187 -24.26 -16.22 -8.49
CA ALA A 187 -22.99 -16.94 -8.35
C ALA A 187 -22.02 -16.74 -9.54
N THR A 188 -22.50 -16.15 -10.64
CA THR A 188 -21.70 -15.71 -11.79
C THR A 188 -22.21 -14.35 -12.25
N CYS A 189 -21.39 -13.30 -12.14
CA CYS A 189 -21.66 -11.95 -12.63
C CYS A 189 -20.34 -11.24 -12.96
N SER A 190 -20.41 -10.26 -13.87
CA SER A 190 -19.26 -9.48 -14.31
C SER A 190 -18.79 -8.47 -13.26
N VAL A 191 -17.59 -7.94 -13.46
CA VAL A 191 -17.00 -6.87 -12.63
C VAL A 191 -17.93 -5.65 -12.57
N ALA A 192 -18.53 -5.24 -13.70
CA ALA A 192 -19.45 -4.12 -13.78
C ALA A 192 -20.79 -4.32 -13.03
N GLU A 193 -21.19 -5.56 -12.76
CA GLU A 193 -22.45 -5.89 -12.05
C GLU A 193 -22.25 -6.12 -10.54
N CYS A 194 -21.09 -6.66 -10.15
CA CYS A 194 -20.86 -7.22 -8.83
C CYS A 194 -19.63 -6.70 -8.08
N SER A 195 -18.75 -5.93 -8.72
CA SER A 195 -17.57 -5.38 -8.04
C SER A 195 -17.96 -4.43 -6.92
N LEU A 196 -17.26 -4.57 -5.79
CA LEU A 196 -17.31 -3.63 -4.68
C LEU A 196 -16.02 -2.78 -4.60
N THR A 197 -15.43 -2.50 -5.75
CA THR A 197 -14.63 -1.30 -5.98
C THR A 197 -15.55 -0.25 -6.62
N ALA A 198 -15.55 0.98 -6.11
CA ALA A 198 -16.25 2.07 -6.78
C ALA A 198 -15.49 2.51 -8.04
N SER A 199 -16.19 2.75 -9.15
CA SER A 199 -15.59 3.21 -10.41
C SER A 199 -15.15 4.68 -10.36
N SER A 200 -14.19 5.00 -9.49
CA SER A 200 -13.72 6.36 -9.21
C SER A 200 -12.31 6.35 -8.58
N TYR A 201 -11.84 7.52 -8.14
CA TYR A 201 -10.56 7.70 -7.47
C TYR A 201 -10.52 7.10 -6.06
N TYR A 202 -9.42 6.44 -5.72
CA TYR A 202 -9.08 5.97 -4.38
C TYR A 202 -7.81 6.65 -3.86
N TRP A 203 -7.81 7.05 -2.59
CA TRP A 203 -6.66 7.65 -1.91
C TRP A 203 -5.52 6.64 -1.73
N SER A 204 -4.32 7.01 -2.17
CA SER A 204 -3.08 6.38 -1.70
C SER A 204 -2.56 7.03 -0.41
N ALA A 205 -1.42 6.58 0.12
CA ALA A 205 -0.62 7.25 1.14
C ALA A 205 0.52 8.11 0.54
N SER A 206 0.58 8.27 -0.78
CA SER A 206 1.65 9.02 -1.47
C SER A 206 1.25 10.48 -1.71
N THR A 207 1.91 11.42 -1.01
CA THR A 207 1.80 12.88 -1.28
C THR A 207 2.47 13.25 -2.62
N LEU A 208 1.99 14.30 -3.29
CA LEU A 208 2.63 14.81 -4.50
C LEU A 208 3.88 15.65 -4.16
N ALA A 209 5.02 15.35 -4.78
CA ALA A 209 6.29 16.00 -4.49
C ALA A 209 6.37 17.47 -4.94
N SER A 210 5.64 17.85 -6.00
CA SER A 210 5.59 19.22 -6.52
C SER A 210 4.56 20.12 -5.82
N ASN A 211 3.55 19.53 -5.16
CA ASN A 211 2.60 20.24 -4.31
C ASN A 211 2.17 19.36 -3.12
N PRO A 212 2.73 19.58 -1.91
CA PRO A 212 2.37 18.78 -0.74
C PRO A 212 0.92 18.90 -0.25
N ALA A 213 0.14 19.87 -0.76
CA ALA A 213 -1.30 19.97 -0.51
C ALA A 213 -2.12 18.94 -1.32
N ASP A 214 -1.52 18.32 -2.34
CA ASP A 214 -2.13 17.29 -3.16
C ASP A 214 -1.54 15.91 -2.85
N ALA A 215 -2.24 14.86 -3.30
CA ALA A 215 -1.74 13.49 -3.24
C ALA A 215 -2.17 12.64 -4.43
N TRP A 216 -1.44 11.54 -4.61
CA TRP A 216 -1.67 10.57 -5.68
C TRP A 216 -2.90 9.72 -5.37
N VAL A 217 -3.70 9.48 -6.41
CA VAL A 217 -4.90 8.63 -6.40
C VAL A 217 -4.86 7.65 -7.56
N VAL A 218 -5.58 6.54 -7.45
CA VAL A 218 -5.79 5.60 -8.57
C VAL A 218 -7.27 5.55 -8.91
N ASN A 219 -7.60 5.71 -10.18
CA ASN A 219 -8.97 5.77 -10.69
C ASN A 219 -9.41 4.40 -11.20
N PHE A 220 -10.34 3.76 -10.51
CA PHE A 220 -10.85 2.45 -10.91
C PHE A 220 -11.93 2.51 -12.00
N PHE A 221 -12.26 3.66 -12.61
CA PHE A 221 -13.08 3.65 -13.83
C PHE A 221 -12.26 3.17 -15.04
N PHE A 222 -11.04 3.72 -15.21
CA PHE A 222 -10.13 3.42 -16.33
C PHE A 222 -8.81 2.73 -15.95
N GLY A 223 -8.47 2.66 -14.66
CA GLY A 223 -7.17 2.17 -14.18
C GLY A 223 -6.05 3.21 -14.14
N GLU A 224 -6.35 4.51 -14.33
CA GLU A 224 -5.34 5.57 -14.43
C GLU A 224 -4.87 6.13 -13.08
N VAL A 225 -3.63 6.64 -13.03
CA VAL A 225 -3.05 7.32 -11.87
C VAL A 225 -3.29 8.82 -11.97
N GLY A 226 -3.95 9.40 -10.98
CA GLY A 226 -4.27 10.82 -10.90
C GLY A 226 -3.71 11.53 -9.68
N VAL A 227 -4.09 12.79 -9.51
CA VAL A 227 -3.76 13.64 -8.37
C VAL A 227 -5.03 14.39 -7.93
N LEU A 228 -5.28 14.47 -6.63
CA LEU A 228 -6.34 15.30 -6.04
C LEU A 228 -5.81 16.10 -4.84
N ALA A 229 -6.41 17.27 -4.60
CA ALA A 229 -6.18 18.06 -3.40
C ALA A 229 -6.69 17.32 -2.15
N LYS A 230 -5.92 17.32 -1.07
CA LYS A 230 -6.19 16.50 0.14
C LYS A 230 -7.52 16.79 0.84
N THR A 231 -8.15 17.92 0.56
CA THR A 231 -9.48 18.30 1.06
C THR A 231 -10.64 17.62 0.33
N ALA A 232 -10.40 16.94 -0.80
CA ALA A 232 -11.44 16.29 -1.60
C ALA A 232 -11.94 14.99 -0.95
N PRO A 233 -13.27 14.76 -0.84
CA PRO A 233 -13.80 13.45 -0.46
C PRO A 233 -13.50 12.45 -1.58
N THR A 234 -12.85 11.34 -1.25
CA THR A 234 -12.40 10.32 -2.21
C THR A 234 -12.39 8.95 -1.53
N PHE A 235 -12.48 7.87 -2.32
CA PHE A 235 -12.69 6.52 -1.79
C PHE A 235 -11.43 5.96 -1.10
N VAL A 236 -11.62 4.96 -0.25
CA VAL A 236 -10.56 4.33 0.54
C VAL A 236 -10.64 2.81 0.44
N ARG A 237 -9.48 2.13 0.45
CA ARG A 237 -9.33 0.69 0.66
C ARG A 237 -8.10 0.47 1.51
N ALA A 238 -8.20 -0.32 2.58
CA ALA A 238 -7.04 -0.63 3.43
C ALA A 238 -6.19 -1.75 2.82
N VAL A 239 -4.89 -1.72 3.09
CA VAL A 239 -3.93 -2.78 2.76
C VAL A 239 -3.06 -3.09 3.97
N ARG A 240 -2.52 -4.31 4.04
CA ARG A 240 -1.55 -4.74 5.04
C ARG A 240 -0.57 -5.76 4.46
N GLY A 241 0.49 -6.05 5.22
CA GLY A 241 1.56 -6.95 4.77
C GLY A 241 2.26 -6.45 3.50
N GLY A 242 2.47 -7.35 2.55
CA GLY A 242 3.28 -7.13 1.34
C GLY A 242 4.75 -7.49 1.53
N CYS A 243 5.34 -8.09 0.49
CA CYS A 243 6.78 -8.26 0.37
C CYS A 243 7.28 -7.28 -0.69
N VAL A 244 8.24 -6.41 -0.35
CA VAL A 244 8.90 -5.57 -1.36
C VAL A 244 9.96 -6.43 -2.08
N PRO A 245 9.90 -6.57 -3.42
CA PRO A 245 10.94 -7.26 -4.20
C PRO A 245 12.22 -6.43 -4.36
#